data_AF-A0A932ZT78-F1
#
_entry.id   AF-A0A932ZT78-F1
#
_cell.length_a   1.000
_cell.length_b   1.000
_cell.length_c   1.000
_cell.angle_alpha   90.00
_cell.angle_beta   90.00
_cell.angle_gamma   90.00
#
_symmetry.space_group_name_H-M   'P 1'
#
loop_
_entity.id
_entity.type
_entity.pdbx_description
1 polymer ?
#
loop_
_entity_poly.entity_id
_entity_poly.type
_entity_poly.pdbx_seq_one_letter_code
_entity_poly.pdbx_strand_id
1 'polypeptide(L)'
;MQEGRTPEGFPRLRVEQDIAEEMANTLGRIGREFARHREAAWRALEEWERCPAGAAERQAALERGLQAALDAAERYRYFLIVQREAMGMRDHSEVARKFSLPEMPGRAPAPGDPASPRLAWPGGFLRGLRRRSAG
;
A
#
# COMPACT_ATOMS: atom_id res chain seq x y z
N MET A 1 2.52 52.74 32.88
CA MET A 1 2.63 51.36 33.39
C MET A 1 2.59 50.43 32.19
N GLN A 2 3.49 49.45 32.16
CA GLN A 2 3.92 48.74 30.95
C GLN A 2 2.84 47.85 30.34
N GLU A 3 2.72 47.90 29.01
CA GLU A 3 2.01 46.95 28.18
C GLU A 3 2.63 45.56 28.37
N GLY A 4 1.83 44.60 28.83
CA GLY A 4 2.20 43.20 28.90
C GLY A 4 2.35 42.62 27.49
N ARG A 5 3.56 42.67 26.93
CA ARG A 5 3.92 41.84 25.78
C ARG A 5 3.90 40.38 26.20
N THR A 6 2.97 39.61 25.68
CA THR A 6 3.13 38.16 25.55
C THR A 6 3.77 37.86 24.20
N PRO A 7 5.06 37.45 24.11
CA PRO A 7 5.58 36.81 22.91
C PRO A 7 5.47 35.29 23.08
N GLU A 8 4.27 34.77 23.37
CA GLU A 8 4.08 33.33 23.55
C GLU A 8 3.32 32.71 22.37
N GLY A 9 3.89 32.87 21.17
CA GLY A 9 3.33 32.31 19.93
C GLY A 9 4.15 31.18 19.30
N PHE A 10 5.38 30.89 19.74
CA PHE A 10 6.42 30.39 18.81
C PHE A 10 7.23 29.12 19.14
N PRO A 11 6.79 28.19 20.02
CA PRO A 11 7.29 26.81 19.97
C PRO A 11 6.31 25.82 19.31
N ARG A 12 5.00 25.99 19.59
CA ARG A 12 3.96 25.03 19.20
C ARG A 12 3.70 25.02 17.69
N LEU A 13 3.67 26.20 17.07
CA LEU A 13 3.48 26.35 15.63
C LEU A 13 4.64 25.78 14.81
N ARG A 14 5.88 25.86 15.32
CA ARG A 14 7.05 25.32 14.63
C ARG A 14 7.07 23.79 14.67
N VAL A 15 6.81 23.20 15.83
CA VAL A 15 6.69 21.73 15.98
C VAL A 15 5.56 21.19 15.10
N GLU A 16 4.41 21.87 15.05
CA GLU A 16 3.30 21.47 14.19
C GLU A 16 3.65 21.55 12.69
N GLN A 17 4.41 22.57 12.27
CA GLN A 17 4.93 22.69 10.89
C GLN A 17 5.92 21.58 10.55
N ASP A 18 6.88 21.31 11.44
CA ASP A 18 7.87 20.24 11.25
C ASP A 18 7.18 18.86 11.13
N ILE A 19 6.16 18.61 11.96
CA ILE A 19 5.34 17.39 11.90
C ILE A 19 4.58 17.31 10.56
N ALA A 20 3.94 18.40 10.14
CA ALA A 20 3.20 18.43 8.88
C ALA A 20 4.11 18.19 7.67
N GLU A 21 5.32 18.75 7.67
CA GLU A 21 6.31 18.53 6.63
C GLU A 21 6.78 17.07 6.58
N GLU A 22 7.11 16.47 7.72
CA GLU A 22 7.52 15.07 7.81
C GLU A 22 6.41 14.11 7.34
N MET A 23 5.16 14.41 7.71
CA MET A 23 3.99 13.64 7.28
C MET A 23 3.78 13.75 5.76
N ALA A 24 3.90 14.95 5.18
CA ALA A 24 3.81 15.16 3.74
C ALA A 24 4.93 14.42 2.99
N ASN A 25 6.17 14.47 3.50
CA ASN A 25 7.32 13.77 2.95
C ASN A 25 7.14 12.25 2.98
N THR A 26 6.69 11.72 4.13
CA THR A 26 6.39 10.29 4.30
C THR A 26 5.30 9.83 3.35
N LEU A 27 4.20 10.59 3.24
CA LEU A 27 3.11 10.28 2.33
C LEU A 27 3.57 10.31 0.87
N GLY A 28 4.35 11.31 0.48
CA GLY A 28 4.90 11.43 -0.87
C GLY A 28 5.84 10.27 -1.21
N ARG A 29 6.67 9.82 -0.27
CA ARG A 29 7.53 8.66 -0.44
C ARG A 29 6.73 7.39 -0.66
N ILE A 30 5.74 7.12 0.21
CA ILE A 30 4.88 5.93 0.10
C ILE A 30 4.07 5.95 -1.19
N GLY A 31 3.54 7.12 -1.59
CA GLY A 31 2.80 7.27 -2.84
C GLY A 31 3.66 6.93 -4.07
N ARG A 32 4.93 7.37 -4.11
CA ARG A 32 5.86 7.02 -5.20
C ARG A 32 6.18 5.53 -5.24
N GLU A 33 6.45 4.91 -4.09
CA GLU A 33 6.69 3.47 -4.03
C GLU A 33 5.47 2.65 -4.44
N PHE A 34 4.28 3.06 -4.00
CA PHE A 34 3.04 2.44 -4.44
C PHE A 34 2.86 2.53 -5.96
N ALA A 35 3.09 3.70 -6.56
CA ALA A 35 3.00 3.88 -8.01
C ALA A 35 3.95 2.94 -8.77
N ARG A 36 5.21 2.83 -8.32
CA ARG A 36 6.21 1.92 -8.91
C ARG A 36 5.76 0.46 -8.85
N HIS A 37 5.30 0.01 -7.69
CA HIS A 37 4.87 -1.38 -7.51
C HIS A 37 3.57 -1.69 -8.26
N ARG A 38 2.66 -0.73 -8.36
CA ARG A 38 1.46 -0.85 -9.19
C ARG A 38 1.82 -1.04 -10.67
N GLU A 39 2.73 -0.22 -11.20
CA GLU A 39 3.20 -0.39 -12.58
C GLU A 39 3.88 -1.74 -12.81
N ALA A 40 4.70 -2.19 -11.85
CA ALA A 40 5.33 -3.51 -11.92
C ALA A 40 4.31 -4.66 -11.94
N ALA A 41 3.23 -4.57 -11.16
CA ALA A 41 2.16 -5.56 -11.17
C ALA A 41 1.43 -5.63 -12.51
N TRP A 42 1.13 -4.48 -13.13
CA TRP A 42 0.52 -4.45 -14.47
C TRP A 42 1.45 -5.03 -15.53
N ARG A 43 2.75 -4.70 -15.50
CA ARG A 43 3.74 -5.28 -16.43
C ARG A 43 3.86 -6.79 -16.26
N ALA A 44 3.89 -7.28 -15.02
CA ALA A 44 3.96 -8.71 -14.74
C ALA A 44 2.70 -9.44 -15.24
N LEU A 45 1.52 -8.80 -15.15
CA LEU A 45 0.28 -9.37 -15.70
C LEU A 45 0.37 -9.48 -17.22
N GLU A 46 0.78 -8.41 -17.90
CA GLU A 46 0.94 -8.43 -19.36
C GLU A 46 1.95 -9.50 -19.82
N GLU A 47 3.06 -9.68 -19.09
CA GLU A 47 4.05 -10.71 -19.41
C GLU A 47 3.49 -12.12 -19.21
N TRP A 48 2.71 -12.33 -18.15
CA TRP A 48 2.03 -13.60 -17.89
C TRP A 48 0.98 -13.91 -18.97
N GLU A 49 0.16 -12.93 -19.36
CA GLU A 49 -0.87 -13.08 -20.41
C GLU A 49 -0.26 -13.35 -21.79
N ARG A 50 0.91 -12.78 -22.09
CA ARG A 50 1.65 -13.01 -23.35
C ARG A 50 2.43 -14.33 -23.37
N CYS A 51 2.43 -15.10 -22.27
CA CYS A 51 3.17 -16.36 -22.22
C CYS A 51 2.56 -17.38 -23.19
N PRO A 52 3.36 -17.94 -24.12
CA PRO A 52 2.84 -18.90 -25.10
C PRO A 52 2.35 -20.19 -24.43
N ALA A 53 1.25 -20.73 -24.95
CA ALA A 53 0.74 -22.03 -24.54
C ALA A 53 1.80 -23.12 -24.79
N GLY A 54 2.05 -23.95 -23.78
CA GLY A 54 3.06 -25.02 -23.82
C GLY A 54 4.36 -24.71 -23.08
N ALA A 55 4.57 -23.47 -22.61
CA ALA A 55 5.74 -23.09 -21.80
C ALA A 55 5.44 -23.18 -20.30
N ALA A 56 5.07 -24.37 -19.80
CA ALA A 56 4.57 -24.55 -18.42
C ALA A 56 5.52 -24.02 -17.33
N GLU A 57 6.83 -24.29 -17.44
CA GLU A 57 7.82 -23.80 -16.46
C GLU A 57 7.94 -22.28 -16.47
N ARG A 58 7.93 -21.67 -17.66
CA ARG A 58 7.96 -20.22 -17.83
C ARG A 58 6.69 -19.58 -17.28
N GLN A 59 5.53 -20.17 -17.56
CA GLN A 59 4.26 -19.67 -17.06
C GLN A 59 4.20 -19.72 -15.52
N ALA A 60 4.67 -20.81 -14.90
CA ALA A 60 4.75 -20.92 -13.45
C ALA A 60 5.74 -19.91 -12.84
N ALA A 61 6.85 -19.59 -13.52
CA ALA A 61 7.79 -18.56 -13.08
C ALA A 61 7.18 -17.15 -13.16
N LEU A 62 6.49 -16.84 -14.26
CA LEU A 62 5.78 -15.57 -14.46
C LEU A 62 4.65 -15.40 -13.46
N GLU A 63 3.90 -16.46 -13.15
CA GLU A 63 2.84 -16.44 -12.13
C GLU A 63 3.41 -16.09 -10.75
N ARG A 64 4.55 -16.68 -10.35
CA ARG A 64 5.23 -16.32 -9.10
C ARG A 64 5.69 -14.85 -9.10
N GLY A 65 6.20 -14.37 -10.24
CA GLY A 65 6.62 -12.98 -10.41
C GLY A 65 5.45 -12.00 -10.29
N LEU A 66 4.33 -12.31 -10.95
CA LEU A 66 3.07 -11.56 -10.85
C LEU A 66 2.55 -11.53 -9.41
N GLN A 67 2.53 -12.69 -8.74
CA GLN A 67 2.10 -12.78 -7.35
C GLN A 67 2.94 -11.87 -6.44
N ALA A 68 4.26 -11.90 -6.59
CA ALA A 68 5.17 -11.06 -5.81
C ALA A 68 5.01 -9.56 -6.11
N ALA A 69 4.78 -9.19 -7.37
CA ALA A 69 4.56 -7.80 -7.77
C ALA A 69 3.25 -7.25 -7.18
N LEU A 70 2.18 -8.05 -7.23
CA LEU A 70 0.90 -7.73 -6.60
C LEU A 70 1.02 -7.63 -5.07
N ASP A 71 1.69 -8.57 -4.40
CA ASP A 71 1.92 -8.53 -2.95
C ASP A 71 2.63 -7.23 -2.53
N ALA A 72 3.62 -6.80 -3.32
CA ALA A 72 4.33 -5.56 -3.08
C ALA A 72 3.42 -4.34 -3.27
N ALA A 73 2.62 -4.31 -4.34
CA ALA A 73 1.70 -3.21 -4.62
C ALA A 73 0.61 -3.08 -3.53
N GLU A 74 0.06 -4.21 -3.09
CA GLU A 74 -0.93 -4.27 -2.00
C GLU A 74 -0.33 -3.78 -0.68
N ARG A 75 0.88 -4.20 -0.34
CA ARG A 75 1.58 -3.74 0.87
C ARG A 75 1.77 -2.21 0.89
N TYR A 76 2.17 -1.62 -0.23
CA TYR A 76 2.35 -0.16 -0.30
C TYR A 76 1.02 0.59 -0.34
N ARG A 77 -0.03 0.01 -0.95
CA ARG A 77 -1.39 0.54 -0.83
C ARG A 77 -1.88 0.53 0.62
N TYR A 78 -1.58 -0.53 1.37
CA TYR A 78 -1.89 -0.61 2.80
C TYR A 78 -1.15 0.47 3.60
N PHE A 79 0.16 0.66 3.36
CA PHE A 79 0.90 1.75 4.01
C PHE A 79 0.33 3.13 3.69
N LEU A 80 -0.12 3.36 2.45
CA LEU A 80 -0.77 4.60 2.07
C LEU A 80 -2.07 4.82 2.85
N ILE A 81 -2.89 3.78 3.00
CA ILE A 81 -4.13 3.81 3.80
C ILE A 81 -3.82 4.13 5.27
N VAL A 82 -2.87 3.43 5.89
CA VAL A 82 -2.48 3.64 7.29
C VAL A 82 -2.02 5.08 7.53
N GLN A 83 -1.20 5.64 6.65
CA GLN A 83 -0.76 7.03 6.78
C GLN A 83 -1.93 8.02 6.62
N ARG A 84 -2.84 7.76 5.67
CA ARG A 84 -4.06 8.57 5.50
C ARG A 84 -4.94 8.55 6.75
N GLU A 85 -5.11 7.38 7.37
CA GLU A 85 -5.85 7.27 8.63
C GLU A 85 -5.20 8.02 9.78
N ALA A 86 -3.87 7.97 9.90
CA ALA A 86 -3.12 8.73 10.89
C ALA A 86 -3.30 10.25 10.72
N MET A 87 -3.58 10.73 9.51
CA MET A 87 -3.95 12.12 9.18
C MET A 87 -5.44 12.43 9.33
N GLY A 88 -6.27 11.47 9.76
CA GLY A 88 -7.72 11.64 9.87
C GLY A 88 -8.50 11.48 8.56
N MET A 89 -7.85 11.13 7.45
CA MET A 89 -8.51 10.81 6.18
C MET A 89 -9.01 9.36 6.22
N ARG A 90 -10.30 9.16 6.55
CA ARG A 90 -10.89 7.83 6.78
C ARG A 90 -11.59 7.21 5.56
N ASP A 91 -11.93 8.01 4.56
CA ASP A 91 -12.48 7.49 3.31
C ASP A 91 -11.34 7.11 2.36
N HIS A 92 -11.26 5.80 2.10
CA HIS A 92 -10.26 5.18 1.22
C HIS A 92 -10.86 4.61 -0.05
N SER A 93 -12.18 4.72 -0.23
CA SER A 93 -12.88 4.22 -1.42
C SER A 93 -12.34 4.89 -2.69
N GLU A 94 -11.98 6.17 -2.58
CA GLU A 94 -11.38 6.94 -3.67
C GLU A 94 -9.99 6.40 -4.06
N VAL A 95 -9.18 5.98 -3.08
CA VAL A 95 -7.85 5.39 -3.33
C VAL A 95 -7.99 4.06 -4.05
N ALA A 96 -8.92 3.21 -3.60
CA ALA A 96 -9.23 1.94 -4.25
C ALA A 96 -9.67 2.13 -5.71
N ARG A 97 -10.53 3.12 -5.95
CA ARG A 97 -11.10 3.41 -7.28
C ARG A 97 -10.09 4.05 -8.24
N LYS A 98 -9.33 5.06 -7.78
CA LYS A 98 -8.36 5.77 -8.62
C LYS A 98 -7.09 4.95 -8.88
N PHE A 99 -6.74 4.06 -7.96
CA PHE A 99 -5.50 3.29 -8.02
C PHE A 99 -5.77 1.79 -7.91
N SER A 100 -6.55 1.28 -8.88
CA SER A 100 -6.82 -0.15 -9.00
C SER A 100 -5.54 -0.95 -9.25
N LEU A 101 -5.56 -2.17 -8.73
CA LEU A 101 -4.56 -3.20 -8.96
C LEU A 101 -5.15 -4.27 -9.89
N PRO A 102 -4.30 -5.02 -10.62
CA PRO A 102 -4.79 -6.12 -11.44
C PRO A 102 -5.47 -7.19 -10.58
N GLU A 103 -6.55 -7.79 -11.10
CA GLU A 103 -7.25 -8.91 -10.46
C GLU A 103 -6.68 -10.23 -10.97
N MET A 104 -6.50 -11.21 -10.08
CA MET A 104 -6.02 -12.54 -10.45
C MET A 104 -7.01 -13.60 -9.94
N PRO A 105 -7.52 -14.51 -10.80
CA PRO A 105 -8.43 -15.57 -10.39
C PRO A 105 -7.83 -16.43 -9.27
N GLY A 106 -8.60 -16.69 -8.22
CA GLY A 106 -8.17 -17.51 -7.09
C GLY A 106 -7.29 -16.80 -6.05
N ARG A 107 -6.97 -15.51 -6.24
CA ARG A 107 -6.28 -14.69 -5.24
C ARG A 107 -7.30 -14.12 -4.23
N ALA A 108 -6.98 -14.19 -2.94
CA ALA A 108 -7.80 -13.57 -1.91
C ALA A 108 -7.77 -12.02 -2.05
N PRO A 109 -8.86 -11.31 -1.71
CA PRO A 109 -8.89 -9.85 -1.77
C PRO A 109 -7.85 -9.23 -0.83
N ALA A 110 -7.27 -8.11 -1.27
CA ALA A 110 -6.23 -7.42 -0.53
C ALA A 110 -6.76 -6.81 0.79
N PRO A 111 -5.93 -6.71 1.85
CA PRO A 111 -6.28 -5.98 3.06
C PRO A 111 -6.57 -4.50 2.74
N GLY A 112 -7.75 -4.00 3.10
CA GLY A 112 -8.18 -2.62 2.79
C GLY A 112 -8.94 -2.47 1.47
N ASP A 113 -9.33 -3.58 0.84
CA ASP A 113 -10.40 -3.60 -0.16
C ASP A 113 -11.75 -3.17 0.49
N PRO A 114 -12.51 -2.21 -0.07
CA PRO A 114 -13.85 -1.88 0.43
C PRO A 114 -14.82 -3.08 0.47
N ALA A 115 -14.58 -4.14 -0.32
CA ALA A 115 -15.33 -5.39 -0.26
C ALA A 115 -14.96 -6.27 0.97
N SER A 116 -13.85 -5.96 1.66
CA SER A 116 -13.44 -6.64 2.90
C SER A 116 -13.75 -5.76 4.13
N PRO A 117 -14.62 -6.20 5.05
CA PRO A 117 -15.02 -5.38 6.18
C PRO A 117 -13.86 -5.21 7.16
N ARG A 118 -13.42 -3.95 7.33
CA ARG A 118 -12.50 -3.43 8.36
C ARG A 118 -11.13 -4.12 8.38
N LEU A 119 -10.08 -3.36 8.04
CA LEU A 119 -8.66 -3.58 8.36
C LEU A 119 -8.41 -4.85 9.22
N ALA A 120 -8.48 -6.01 8.57
CA ALA A 120 -8.17 -7.26 9.22
C ALA A 120 -6.67 -7.20 9.46
N TRP A 121 -6.31 -7.05 10.74
CA TRP A 121 -4.97 -6.91 11.26
C TRP A 121 -3.94 -7.83 10.57
N PRO A 122 -2.65 -7.45 10.57
CA PRO A 122 -1.56 -8.10 9.82
C PRO A 122 -1.14 -9.49 10.36
N GLY A 123 -2.04 -10.20 11.07
CA GLY A 123 -1.85 -11.59 11.47
C GLY A 123 -2.17 -12.61 10.37
N GLY A 124 -2.84 -12.20 9.29
CA GLY A 124 -3.11 -13.05 8.12
C GLY A 124 -1.91 -13.24 7.20
N PHE A 125 -1.04 -12.21 7.10
CA PHE A 125 0.15 -12.21 6.24
C PHE A 125 1.19 -13.27 6.67
N LEU A 126 1.23 -13.62 7.96
CA LEU A 126 2.15 -14.64 8.50
C LEU A 126 1.58 -16.07 8.48
N ARG A 127 0.26 -16.27 8.27
CA ARG A 127 -0.32 -17.62 8.22
C ARG A 127 -0.13 -18.32 6.88
N GLY A 128 0.08 -17.57 5.79
CA GLY A 128 0.38 -18.14 4.47
C GLY A 128 1.77 -18.78 4.36
N LEU A 129 2.74 -18.31 5.16
CA LEU A 129 4.12 -18.83 5.16
C LEU A 129 4.32 -20.10 6.01
N ARG A 130 3.29 -20.59 6.73
CA ARG A 130 3.42 -21.74 7.64
C ARG A 130 2.78 -23.04 7.16
N ARG A 131 2.42 -23.15 5.86
CA ARG A 131 1.85 -24.39 5.25
C ARG A 131 2.76 -25.11 4.25
N ARG A 132 4.06 -24.83 4.26
CA ARG A 132 5.09 -25.65 3.58
C ARG A 132 6.24 -26.01 4.52
N SER A 133 5.92 -26.61 5.67
CA SER A 133 6.90 -27.27 6.54
C SER A 133 6.18 -28.31 7.39
N ALA A 134 5.57 -29.29 6.73
CA ALA A 134 5.19 -30.57 7.33
C ALA A 134 5.15 -31.57 6.18
N GLY A 135 6.32 -32.17 5.93
CA GLY A 135 6.36 -33.55 5.47
C GLY A 135 6.06 -34.49 6.64
#